data_AF-A0A5K0V275-F1
#
_entry.id   AF-A0A5K0V275-F1
#
_cell.length_a   1.000
_cell.length_b   1.000
_cell.length_c   1.000
_cell.angle_alpha   90.00
_cell.angle_beta   90.00
_cell.angle_gamma   90.00
#
_symmetry.space_group_name_H-M   'P 1'
#
loop_
_entity.id
_entity.type
_entity.pdbx_description
1 polymer ?
#
loop_
_entity_poly.entity_id
_entity_poly.type
_entity_poly.pdbx_seq_one_letter_code
_entity_poly.pdbx_strand_id
1 'polypeptide(L)' 'VPSGEVLSFGDENFMMLEEVGVKEACRAAFVLVAGGLGERLGYNGIK' A
#
# COMPACT_ATOMS: atom_id res chain seq x y z
N VAL A 1 -11.31 -5.69 -15.20
CA VAL A 1 -10.21 -5.26 -14.29
C VAL A 1 -8.91 -5.69 -14.96
N PRO A 2 -7.90 -4.82 -15.10
CA PRO A 2 -6.62 -5.23 -15.66
C PRO A 2 -5.95 -6.27 -14.75
N SER A 3 -5.26 -7.24 -15.36
CA SER A 3 -4.51 -8.25 -14.61
C SER A 3 -3.32 -7.59 -13.92
N GLY A 4 -3.07 -7.97 -12.66
CA GLY A 4 -1.87 -7.55 -11.94
C GLY A 4 -0.64 -8.35 -12.36
N GLU A 5 0.51 -7.87 -11.94
CA GLU A 5 1.80 -8.53 -12.10
C GLU A 5 2.32 -9.00 -10.73
N VAL A 6 2.97 -10.16 -10.69
CA VAL A 6 3.66 -10.66 -9.49
C VAL A 6 5.14 -10.42 -9.70
N LEU A 7 5.73 -9.61 -8.82
CA LEU A 7 7.17 -9.29 -8.83
C LEU A 7 7.88 -10.18 -7.81
N SER A 8 9.08 -10.64 -8.15
CA SER A 8 9.95 -11.31 -7.19
C SER A 8 10.84 -10.27 -6.52
N PHE A 9 10.90 -10.30 -5.19
CA PHE A 9 11.74 -9.37 -4.44
C PHE A 9 13.20 -9.44 -4.92
N GLY A 10 13.77 -8.28 -5.24
CA GLY A 10 15.16 -8.14 -5.70
C GLY A 10 15.40 -8.46 -7.18
N ASP A 11 14.37 -8.79 -7.97
CA ASP A 11 14.52 -8.89 -9.42
C ASP A 11 14.66 -7.49 -10.08
N GLU A 12 15.09 -7.47 -11.34
CA GLU A 12 15.35 -6.20 -12.05
C GLU A 12 14.08 -5.34 -12.19
N ASN A 13 12.91 -5.97 -12.41
CA ASN A 13 11.64 -5.26 -12.55
C ASN A 13 11.20 -4.66 -11.21
N PHE A 14 11.39 -5.38 -10.10
CA PHE A 14 11.16 -4.91 -8.75
C PHE A 14 12.02 -3.68 -8.46
N MET A 15 13.32 -3.76 -8.73
CA MET A 15 14.24 -2.64 -8.50
C MET A 15 13.90 -1.42 -9.36
N MET A 16 13.52 -1.63 -10.63
CA MET A 16 13.10 -0.55 -11.53
C MET A 16 11.83 0.14 -11.01
N LEU A 17 10.83 -0.63 -10.58
CA LEU A 17 9.56 -0.09 -10.11
C LEU A 17 9.70 0.63 -8.76
N GLU A 18 10.54 0.12 -7.86
CA GLU A 18 10.87 0.80 -6.60
C GLU A 18 11.54 2.16 -6.86
N GLU A 19 12.50 2.23 -7.79
CA GLU A 19 13.18 3.49 -8.11
C GLU A 19 12.20 4.56 -8.62
N VAL A 20 11.28 4.17 -9.51
CA VAL A 20 10.22 5.06 -10.00
C VAL A 20 9.25 5.43 -8.88
N GLY A 21 8.82 4.44 -8.10
CA GLY A 21 7.85 4.61 -7.01
C GLY A 21 8.33 5.59 -5.95
N VAL A 22 9.59 5.51 -5.52
CA VAL A 22 10.17 6.43 -4.53
C VAL A 22 10.18 7.88 -5.04
N LYS A 23 10.49 8.10 -6.33
CA LYS A 23 10.48 9.44 -6.93
C LYS A 23 9.06 10.03 -6.96
N GLU A 24 8.07 9.23 -7.32
CA GLU A 24 6.66 9.67 -7.40
C GLU A 24 6.00 9.81 -6.02
N ALA A 25 6.43 9.04 -5.02
CA ALA A 25 5.91 9.11 -3.66
C ALA A 25 6.08 10.50 -3.04
N CYS A 26 7.13 11.24 -3.41
CA CYS A 26 7.32 12.64 -2.98
C CYS A 26 6.20 13.59 -3.45
N ARG A 27 5.40 13.20 -4.44
CA ARG A 27 4.28 13.97 -5.00
C ARG A 27 2.93 13.33 -4.71
N ALA A 28 2.90 12.26 -3.93
CA ALA A 28 1.69 11.55 -3.56
C ALA A 28 1.15 12.07 -2.21
N ALA A 29 -0.18 12.05 -2.08
CA ALA A 29 -0.85 12.23 -0.80
C ALA A 29 -1.43 10.90 -0.35
N PHE A 30 -1.26 10.57 0.93
CA PHE A 30 -1.83 9.38 1.53
C PHE A 30 -3.07 9.76 2.34
N VAL A 31 -4.20 9.12 2.05
CA VAL A 31 -5.46 9.33 2.77
C VAL A 31 -5.80 8.07 3.54
N LEU A 32 -5.90 8.20 4.87
CA LEU A 32 -6.30 7.12 5.75
C LEU A 32 -7.80 7.25 6.08
N VAL A 33 -8.57 6.23 5.73
CA VAL A 33 -9.98 6.12 6.13
C VAL A 33 -10.09 5.19 7.34
N ALA A 34 -10.13 5.76 8.54
CA ALA A 34 -10.14 5.03 9.82
C ALA A 34 -11.37 5.35 10.68
N GLY A 35 -12.56 5.32 10.09
CA GLY A 35 -13.81 5.68 10.79
C GLY A 35 -14.47 4.56 11.61
N GLY A 36 -13.97 3.32 11.52
CA GLY A 36 -14.63 2.16 12.12
C GLY A 36 -14.11 1.81 13.51
N LEU A 37 -15.02 1.40 14.41
CA LEU A 37 -14.66 0.78 15.68
C LEU A 37 -14.34 -0.72 15.51
N GLY A 38 -13.45 -1.20 16.37
CA GLY A 38 -12.86 -2.54 16.41
C GLY A 38 -13.76 -3.64 16.94
N GLU A 39 -15.04 -3.37 17.22
CA GLU A 39 -15.91 -4.27 17.99
C GLU A 39 -16.05 -5.65 17.35
N ARG A 40 -16.13 -5.73 16.01
CA ARG A 40 -16.17 -7.01 15.29
C ARG A 40 -14.87 -7.82 15.38
N LEU A 41 -13.75 -7.17 15.71
CA LEU A 41 -12.48 -7.80 16.01
C LEU A 41 -12.35 -8.15 17.52
N GLY A 42 -13.37 -7.87 18.33
CA GLY A 42 -13.30 -8.00 19.79
C GLY A 42 -12.49 -6.89 20.47
N TYR A 43 -12.29 -5.75 19.80
CA TYR A 43 -11.49 -4.64 20.29
C TYR A 43 -12.35 -3.39 20.53
N ASN A 44 -12.35 -2.89 21.76
CA ASN A 44 -13.18 -1.75 22.18
C ASN A 44 -12.46 -0.40 21.92
N GLY A 45 -12.02 -0.18 20.70
CA GLY A 45 -11.33 1.05 20.26
C GLY A 45 -11.44 1.26 18.75
N ILE A 46 -10.76 2.29 18.23
CA ILE A 46 -10.66 2.54 16.77
C ILE A 46 -9.82 1.43 16.13
N LYS A 47 -10.18 0.97 14.93
CA LYS A 47 -9.43 -0.03 14.16
C LYS A 47 -8.10 0.47 13.62
#